data_AF-A0A918MG29-F1
#
_entry.id   AF-A0A918MG29-F1
#
_cell.length_a   1.000
_cell.length_b   1.000
_cell.length_c   1.000
_cell.angle_alpha   90.00
_cell.angle_beta   90.00
_cell.angle_gamma   90.00
#
_symmetry.space_group_name_H-M   'P 1'
#
loop_
_entity.id
_entity.type
_entity.pdbx_description
1 polymer ?
#
loop_
_entity_poly.entity_id
_entity_poly.type
_entity_poly.pdbx_seq_one_letter_code
_entity_poly.pdbx_strand_id
1 'polypeptide(L)'
;MNLMKIYNELLTEFKRGQTGYSTIAIIGQSCIGSVAVMLALKNEMPIALRFFLVLMVTILCMAYNAAVLAHLKAKITFNLLIVSVVFSVITIAANIL
;
A
#
# COMPACT_ATOMS: atom_id res chain seq x y z
N MET A 1 0.57 -23.52 8.56
CA MET A 1 0.92 -22.86 7.28
C MET A 1 2.03 -21.85 7.57
N ASN A 2 3.21 -21.97 6.96
CA ASN A 2 4.33 -21.06 7.24
C ASN A 2 4.19 -19.76 6.45
N LEU A 3 4.43 -18.60 7.09
CA LEU A 3 4.31 -17.27 6.48
C LEU A 3 5.16 -17.13 5.20
N MET A 4 6.37 -17.67 5.21
CA MET A 4 7.26 -17.71 4.04
C MET A 4 6.69 -18.52 2.87
N LYS A 5 5.89 -19.56 3.16
CA LYS A 5 5.28 -20.38 2.11
C LYS A 5 4.18 -19.59 1.39
N ILE A 6 3.32 -18.92 2.16
CA ILE A 6 2.24 -18.07 1.64
C ILE A 6 2.82 -16.91 0.81
N TYR A 7 3.85 -16.22 1.33
CA TYR A 7 4.52 -15.13 0.61
C TYR A 7 5.07 -15.60 -0.75
N ASN A 8 5.76 -16.73 -0.78
CA ASN A 8 6.35 -17.25 -2.02
C ASN A 8 5.28 -17.72 -3.02
N GLU A 9 4.18 -18.32 -2.55
CA GLU A 9 3.05 -18.70 -3.41
C GLU A 9 2.38 -17.47 -4.02
N LEU A 10 2.07 -16.44 -3.22
CA LEU A 10 1.51 -15.19 -3.73
C LEU A 10 2.46 -14.47 -4.69
N LEU A 11 3.76 -14.41 -4.37
CA LEU A 11 4.75 -13.78 -5.24
C LEU A 11 4.86 -14.53 -6.57
N THR A 12 4.75 -15.85 -6.55
CA THR A 12 4.79 -16.68 -7.76
C THR A 12 3.57 -16.41 -8.64
N GLU A 13 2.37 -16.35 -8.06
CA GLU A 13 1.15 -15.98 -8.80
C GLU A 13 1.20 -14.55 -9.32
N PHE A 14 1.65 -13.59 -8.49
CA PHE A 14 1.82 -12.20 -8.88
C PHE A 14 2.81 -12.08 -10.05
N LYS A 15 3.89 -12.86 -10.06
CA LYS A 15 4.84 -12.91 -11.18
C LYS A 15 4.24 -13.50 -12.44
N ARG A 16 3.34 -14.50 -12.31
CA ARG A 16 2.70 -15.19 -13.44
C ARG A 16 1.74 -14.28 -14.23
N GLY A 17 1.09 -13.34 -13.54
CA GLY A 17 0.15 -12.38 -14.14
C GLY A 17 0.47 -10.93 -13.79
N GLN A 18 1.76 -10.53 -13.81
CA GLN A 18 2.22 -9.26 -13.23
C GLN A 18 1.42 -8.04 -13.68
N THR A 19 1.10 -7.92 -14.96
CA THR A 19 0.33 -6.77 -15.49
C THR A 19 -1.08 -6.73 -14.91
N GLY A 20 -1.85 -7.81 -15.04
CA GLY A 20 -3.23 -7.88 -14.54
C GLY A 20 -3.32 -7.75 -13.01
N TYR A 21 -2.47 -8.48 -12.28
CA TYR A 21 -2.44 -8.40 -10.82
C TYR A 21 -1.99 -7.02 -10.32
N SER A 22 -1.05 -6.36 -11.01
CA SER A 22 -0.64 -5.00 -10.64
C SER A 22 -1.79 -4.01 -10.81
N THR A 23 -2.58 -4.09 -11.88
CA THR A 23 -3.73 -3.21 -12.08
C THR A 23 -4.77 -3.39 -10.97
N ILE A 24 -5.12 -4.63 -10.64
CA ILE A 24 -6.08 -4.93 -9.56
C ILE A 24 -5.55 -4.43 -8.22
N ALA A 25 -4.26 -4.64 -7.96
CA ALA A 25 -3.60 -4.20 -6.74
C ALA A 25 -3.53 -2.67 -6.63
N ILE A 26 -3.28 -1.93 -7.72
CA ILE A 26 -3.34 -0.46 -7.73
C ILE A 26 -4.72 0.03 -7.29
N ILE A 27 -5.80 -0.56 -7.82
CA ILE A 27 -7.17 -0.17 -7.46
C ILE A 27 -7.42 -0.43 -5.98
N GLY A 28 -7.19 -1.66 -5.51
CA GLY A 28 -7.43 -2.03 -4.11
C GLY A 28 -6.58 -1.20 -3.12
N GLN A 29 -5.30 -1.02 -3.43
CA GLN A 29 -4.39 -0.23 -2.61
C GLN A 29 -4.81 1.24 -2.56
N SER A 30 -5.21 1.83 -3.70
CA SER A 30 -5.65 3.22 -3.77
C SER A 30 -6.90 3.45 -2.93
N CYS A 31 -7.88 2.54 -2.96
CA CYS A 31 -9.07 2.64 -2.12
C CYS A 31 -8.72 2.65 -0.61
N ILE A 32 -7.86 1.73 -0.17
CA ILE A 32 -7.41 1.67 1.24
C ILE A 32 -6.65 2.95 1.61
N GLY A 33 -5.76 3.42 0.73
CA GLY A 33 -5.01 4.66 0.92
C GLY A 33 -5.90 5.89 1.05
N SER A 34 -6.95 6.01 0.23
CA SER A 34 -7.93 7.11 0.32
C SER A 34 -8.67 7.13 1.66
N VAL A 35 -9.08 5.96 2.17
CA VAL A 35 -9.71 5.85 3.49
C VAL A 35 -8.73 6.25 4.59
N ALA A 36 -7.47 5.82 4.51
CA ALA A 36 -6.43 6.18 5.47
C ALA A 36 -6.19 7.69 5.53
N VAL A 37 -6.05 8.34 4.36
CA VAL A 37 -5.88 9.80 4.26
C VAL A 37 -7.10 10.54 4.81
N MET A 38 -8.31 10.11 4.48
CA MET A 38 -9.54 10.74 4.97
C MET A 38 -9.63 10.69 6.50
N LEU A 39 -9.33 9.55 7.12
CA LEU A 39 -9.36 9.41 8.57
C LEU A 39 -8.27 10.25 9.24
N ALA A 40 -7.05 10.25 8.68
CA ALA A 40 -5.95 11.09 9.15
C ALA A 40 -6.30 12.59 9.11
N LEU A 41 -7.04 13.03 8.08
CA LEU A 41 -7.47 14.42 7.93
C LEU A 41 -8.64 14.81 8.86
N LYS A 42 -9.46 13.85 9.27
CA LYS A 42 -10.61 14.09 10.16
C LYS A 42 -10.21 14.13 11.63
N ASN A 43 -9.25 13.31 12.05
CA ASN A 43 -8.87 13.13 13.46
C ASN A 43 -8.22 14.39 14.06
N GLU A 44 -8.49 14.79 15.31
CA GLU A 44 -8.07 16.09 15.91
C GLU A 44 -6.57 16.19 16.28
N MET A 45 -5.71 15.39 15.64
CA MET A 45 -4.26 15.42 15.84
C MET A 45 -3.65 16.79 15.47
N PRO A 46 -2.46 17.13 16.02
CA PRO A 46 -1.71 18.31 15.62
C PRO A 46 -1.53 18.40 14.11
N ILE A 47 -1.68 19.61 13.56
CA ILE A 47 -1.69 19.86 12.11
C ILE A 47 -0.46 19.27 11.40
N ALA A 48 0.72 19.40 12.01
CA ALA A 48 1.97 18.88 11.46
C ALA A 48 1.96 17.34 11.37
N LEU A 49 1.42 16.65 12.38
CA LEU A 49 1.33 15.19 12.40
C LEU A 49 0.33 14.70 11.34
N ARG A 50 -0.84 15.35 11.22
CA ARG A 50 -1.84 15.03 10.20
C ARG A 50 -1.24 15.07 8.79
N PHE A 51 -0.62 16.19 8.43
CA PHE A 51 -0.04 16.36 7.10
C PHE A 51 1.13 15.41 6.85
N PHE A 52 1.96 15.13 7.86
CA PHE A 52 3.03 14.15 7.74
C PHE A 52 2.49 12.74 7.44
N LEU A 53 1.43 12.32 8.14
CA LEU A 53 0.81 11.01 7.96
C LEU A 53 0.20 10.87 6.55
N VAL A 54 -0.53 11.89 6.11
CA VAL A 54 -1.10 11.96 4.77
C VAL A 54 -0.01 11.90 3.70
N LEU A 55 1.07 12.68 3.87
CA LEU A 55 2.19 12.69 2.94
C LEU A 55 2.87 11.31 2.86
N MET A 56 3.09 10.65 4.00
CA MET A 56 3.67 9.30 4.04
C MET A 56 2.80 8.26 3.34
N VAL A 57 1.49 8.23 3.63
CA VAL A 57 0.55 7.33 2.94
C VAL A 57 0.62 7.60 1.43
N THR A 58 0.50 8.87 1.03
CA THR A 58 0.43 9.25 -0.39
C THR A 58 1.70 8.89 -1.16
N ILE A 59 2.89 9.15 -0.59
CA ILE A 59 4.16 8.80 -1.23
C ILE A 59 4.30 7.28 -1.38
N LEU A 60 3.94 6.49 -0.37
CA LEU A 60 4.02 5.03 -0.46
C LEU A 60 3.06 4.46 -1.51
N CYS A 61 1.82 4.97 -1.57
CA CYS A 61 0.85 4.63 -2.60
C CYS A 61 1.39 4.96 -4.01
N MET A 62 1.89 6.19 -4.20
CA MET A 62 2.40 6.62 -5.50
C MET A 62 3.71 5.92 -5.90
N ALA A 63 4.56 5.57 -4.93
CA ALA A 63 5.76 4.79 -5.18
C ALA A 63 5.43 3.40 -5.74
N TYR A 64 4.38 2.75 -5.25
CA TYR A 64 3.90 1.49 -5.83
C TYR A 64 3.41 1.68 -7.26
N ASN A 65 2.59 2.70 -7.52
CA ASN A 65 2.09 3.00 -8.87
C ASN A 65 3.25 3.30 -9.84
N ALA A 66 4.25 4.07 -9.41
CA ALA A 66 5.44 4.35 -10.19
C ALA A 66 6.29 3.09 -10.44
N ALA A 67 6.42 2.21 -9.44
CA ALA A 67 7.14 0.95 -9.58
C ALA A 67 6.49 0.00 -10.60
N VAL A 68 5.16 -0.01 -10.66
CA VAL A 68 4.41 -0.76 -11.68
C VAL A 68 4.66 -0.15 -13.07
N LEU A 69 4.54 1.17 -13.21
CA LEU A 69 4.68 1.86 -14.48
C LEU A 69 6.11 1.81 -15.04
N ALA A 70 7.11 1.81 -14.15
CA ALA A 70 8.52 1.63 -14.50
C ALA A 70 8.90 0.15 -14.79
N HIS A 71 7.92 -0.76 -14.82
CA HIS A 71 8.12 -2.19 -15.07
C HIS A 71 9.22 -2.82 -14.19
N LEU A 72 9.27 -2.43 -12.91
CA LEU A 72 10.23 -3.00 -11.97
C LEU A 72 9.97 -4.50 -11.76
N LYS A 73 10.99 -5.20 -11.24
CA LYS A 73 10.90 -6.62 -10.91
C LYS A 73 9.70 -6.86 -9.99
N ALA A 74 8.90 -7.89 -10.31
CA ALA A 74 7.72 -8.28 -9.54
C ALA A 74 7.94 -8.35 -8.03
N LYS A 75 9.12 -8.81 -7.57
CA LYS A 75 9.49 -8.85 -6.15
C LYS A 75 9.52 -7.47 -5.49
N ILE A 76 10.07 -6.45 -6.17
CA ILE A 76 10.13 -5.07 -5.66
C ILE A 76 8.73 -4.50 -5.59
N THR A 77 7.98 -4.60 -6.69
CA THR A 77 6.61 -4.11 -6.81
C THR A 77 5.70 -4.75 -5.75
N PHE A 78 5.79 -6.06 -5.55
CA PHE A 78 5.00 -6.79 -4.55
C PHE A 78 5.37 -6.40 -3.11
N ASN A 79 6.66 -6.21 -2.82
CA ASN A 79 7.07 -5.74 -1.49
C ASN A 79 6.58 -4.31 -1.23
N LEU A 80 6.64 -3.42 -2.24
CA LEU A 80 6.09 -2.07 -2.12
C LEU A 80 4.58 -2.08 -1.87
N LEU A 81 3.84 -2.97 -2.54
CA LEU A 81 2.40 -3.15 -2.31
C LEU A 81 2.11 -3.53 -0.86
N ILE A 82 2.85 -4.52 -0.32
CA ILE A 82 2.67 -4.95 1.07
C ILE A 82 2.95 -3.79 2.02
N VAL A 83 4.04 -3.06 1.80
CA VAL A 83 4.41 -1.91 2.65
C VAL A 83 3.33 -0.82 2.59
N SER A 84 2.84 -0.45 1.41
CA SER A 84 1.84 0.61 1.27
C SER A 84 0.49 0.22 1.89
N VAL A 85 0.06 -1.02 1.69
CA VAL A 85 -1.19 -1.55 2.28
C VAL A 85 -1.07 -1.65 3.80
N VAL A 86 0.00 -2.26 4.32
CA VAL A 86 0.22 -2.40 5.77
C VAL A 86 0.30 -1.03 6.44
N PHE A 87 1.05 -0.09 5.85
CA PHE A 87 1.14 1.28 6.39
C PHE A 87 -0.22 2.01 6.37
N SER A 88 -0.99 1.85 5.31
CA SER A 88 -2.35 2.43 5.23
C SER A 88 -3.29 1.81 6.27
N VAL A 89 -3.24 0.49 6.47
CA VAL A 89 -4.05 -0.20 7.50
C VAL A 89 -3.64 0.22 8.91
N ILE A 90 -2.35 0.35 9.19
CA ILE A 90 -1.86 0.88 10.48
C ILE A 90 -2.35 2.31 10.68
N THR A 91 -2.28 3.15 9.65
CA THR A 91 -2.77 4.53 9.69
C THR A 91 -4.26 4.58 10.01
N ILE A 92 -5.06 3.71 9.37
CA ILE A 92 -6.50 3.59 9.65
C ILE A 92 -6.72 3.16 11.12
N ALA A 93 -6.05 2.11 11.57
CA ALA A 93 -6.18 1.60 12.94
C ALA A 93 -5.81 2.65 13.98
N ALA A 94 -4.72 3.38 13.77
CA ALA A 94 -4.24 4.44 14.68
C ALA A 94 -5.14 5.70 14.70
N ASN A 95 -6.00 5.89 13.70
CA ASN A 95 -6.97 7.00 13.68
C ASN A 95 -8.37 6.61 14.15
N ILE A 96 -8.65 5.31 14.27
CA ILE A 96 -9.92 4.78 14.80
C ILE A 96 -9.81 4.47 16.29
N LEU A 97 -8.63 4.03 16.74
CA LEU A 97 -8.31 3.81 18.15
C LEU A 97 -8.06 5.15 18.87
#